data_AF-A0A540MU16-F1
#
_entry.id   AF-A0A540MU16-F1
#
_cell.length_a   1.000
_cell.length_b   1.000
_cell.length_c   1.000
_cell.angle_alpha   90.00
_cell.angle_beta   90.00
_cell.angle_gamma   90.00
#
_symmetry.space_group_name_H-M   'P 1'
#
loop_
_entity.id
_entity.type
_entity.pdbx_description
1 polymer ?
#
loop_
_entity_poly.entity_id
_entity_poly.type
_entity_poly.pdbx_seq_one_letter_code
_entity_poly.pdbx_strand_id
1 'polypeptide(L)' 'MCDMLLGGTLVLDSANKVSENHVLGSRNGKFKYFHLHVGATTFEPSYGLGKNSWDLAVAQRVYDDVVGVGVVEQF' A
#
# COMPACT_ATOMS: atom_id res chain seq x y z
N MET A 1 -4.06 10.55 -25.60
CA MET A 1 -4.92 9.51 -25.01
C MET A 1 -4.78 9.66 -23.51
N CYS A 2 -5.86 9.88 -22.76
CA CYS A 2 -5.79 10.03 -21.31
C CYS A 2 -5.76 8.64 -20.69
N ASP A 3 -4.70 8.31 -19.96
CA ASP A 3 -4.62 7.05 -19.22
C ASP A 3 -5.70 7.05 -18.13
N MET A 4 -6.57 6.04 -18.14
CA MET A 4 -7.67 5.90 -17.19
C MET A 4 -7.22 5.04 -16.01
N LEU A 5 -7.30 5.58 -14.80
CA LEU A 5 -6.99 4.85 -13.56
C LEU A 5 -8.27 4.18 -13.03
N LEU A 6 -8.24 2.86 -12.89
CA LEU A 6 -9.23 2.09 -12.17
C LEU A 6 -8.68 1.75 -10.80
N GLY A 7 -9.41 2.04 -9.73
CA GLY A 7 -8.98 1.75 -8.37
C GLY A 7 -10.14 1.29 -7.49
N GLY A 8 -9.79 0.55 -6.45
CA GLY A 8 -10.75 0.04 -5.48
C GLY A 8 -10.10 -0.20 -4.13
N THR A 9 -10.89 -0.05 -3.07
CA THR A 9 -10.49 -0.38 -1.70
C THR A 9 -11.52 -1.30 -1.08
N LEU A 10 -11.06 -2.45 -0.61
CA LEU A 10 -11.84 -3.38 0.20
C LEU A 10 -11.46 -3.18 1.66
N VAL A 11 -12.41 -2.71 2.46
CA VAL A 11 -12.25 -2.59 3.92
C VAL A 11 -12.75 -3.89 4.55
N LEU A 12 -11.84 -4.63 5.19
CA LEU A 12 -12.17 -5.89 5.86
C LEU A 12 -12.64 -5.60 7.29
N ASP A 13 -11.89 -4.76 8.01
CA ASP A 13 -12.24 -4.27 9.34
C ASP A 13 -11.52 -2.94 9.63
N SER A 14 -11.55 -2.47 10.89
CA SER A 14 -10.91 -1.21 11.29
C SER A 14 -9.38 -1.22 11.16
N ALA A 15 -8.76 -2.39 11.23
CA ALA A 15 -7.32 -2.60 11.16
C ALA A 15 -6.83 -3.07 9.78
N ASN A 16 -7.70 -3.70 8.97
CA ASN A 16 -7.32 -4.40 7.75
C ASN A 16 -8.01 -3.82 6.51
N LYS A 17 -7.21 -3.42 5.52
CA LYS A 17 -7.70 -2.92 4.23
C LYS A 17 -6.84 -3.43 3.08
N VAL A 18 -7.45 -3.68 1.93
CA VAL A 18 -6.76 -3.97 0.67
C VAL A 18 -7.10 -2.86 -0.31
N SER A 19 -6.13 -2.32 -1.02
CA SER A 19 -6.34 -1.33 -2.08
C SER A 19 -5.62 -1.73 -3.35
N GLU A 20 -6.26 -1.48 -4.48
CA GLU A 20 -5.72 -1.72 -5.81
C GLU A 20 -5.84 -0.43 -6.63
N ASN A 21 -4.84 -0.19 -7.46
CA ASN A 21 -4.91 0.76 -8.55
C ASN A 21 -4.32 0.15 -9.81
N HIS A 22 -5.03 0.20 -10.93
CA HIS A 22 -4.61 -0.29 -12.23
C HIS A 22 -4.81 0.80 -13.29
N VAL A 23 -3.78 1.05 -14.09
CA VAL A 23 -3.85 2.00 -15.21
C VAL A 23 -4.27 1.23 -16.45
N LEU A 24 -5.52 1.41 -16.86
CA LEU A 24 -6.12 0.74 -18.02
C LEU A 24 -5.33 1.06 -19.29
N GLY A 25 -5.03 0.03 -20.09
CA GLY A 25 -4.19 0.16 -21.28
C GLY A 25 -2.69 0.05 -21.00
N SER A 26 -2.27 -0.16 -19.75
CA SER A 26 -0.89 -0.40 -19.38
C SER A 26 -0.74 -1.63 -18.48
N ARG A 27 0.48 -2.18 -18.38
CA ARG A 27 0.81 -3.21 -17.38
C ARG A 27 1.06 -2.61 -15.98
N ASN A 28 0.84 -1.31 -15.80
CA ASN A 28 1.08 -0.65 -14.53
C ASN A 28 -0.13 -0.82 -13.60
N GLY A 29 0.12 -1.41 -12.44
CA GLY A 29 -0.83 -1.45 -11.33
C GLY A 29 -0.09 -1.63 -10.02
N LYS A 30 -0.73 -1.25 -8.91
CA LYS A 30 -0.19 -1.37 -7.56
C LYS A 30 -1.23 -1.98 -6.64
N PHE A 31 -0.88 -3.09 -6.02
CA PHE A 31 -1.65 -3.68 -4.92
C PHE A 31 -1.03 -3.21 -3.61
N LYS A 32 -1.88 -2.84 -2.65
CA LYS A 32 -1.47 -2.45 -1.31
C LYS A 32 -2.32 -3.21 -0.30
N TYR A 33 -1.69 -3.80 0.69
CA TYR A 33 -2.38 -4.28 1.87
C TYR A 33 -2.00 -3.37 3.04
N PHE A 34 -2.97 -3.02 3.86
CA PHE A 34 -2.79 -2.19 5.05
C PHE A 34 -3.23 -3.01 6.25
N HIS A 35 -2.34 -3.10 7.23
CA HIS A 35 -2.59 -3.75 8.51
C HIS A 35 -2.14 -2.84 9.64
N LEU A 36 -3.09 -2.41 10.48
CA LEU A 36 -2.79 -1.76 11.75
C LEU A 36 -2.64 -2.83 12.83
N HIS A 37 -1.41 -3.03 13.29
CA HIS A 37 -1.12 -3.89 14.42
C HIS A 37 -1.53 -3.22 15.73
N VAL A 38 -2.00 -4.02 16.68
CA VAL A 38 -2.43 -3.57 18.02
C VAL A 38 -1.29 -2.77 18.66
N GLY A 39 -1.52 -1.46 18.82
CA GLY A 39 -0.49 -0.50 19.20
C GLY A 39 0.12 0.21 18.01
N ALA A 40 -0.58 1.25 17.53
CA ALA A 40 -0.06 2.39 16.73
C ALA A 40 0.82 2.09 15.49
N THR A 41 1.01 0.83 15.12
CA THR A 41 2.00 0.40 14.13
C THR A 41 1.27 -0.09 12.90
N THR A 42 1.54 0.52 11.76
CA THR A 42 0.94 0.16 10.48
C THR A 42 1.97 -0.51 9.59
N PHE A 43 1.58 -1.64 9.02
CA PHE A 43 2.30 -2.34 7.96
C PHE A 43 1.57 -2.13 6.65
N GLU A 44 2.27 -1.63 5.65
CA GLU A 44 1.76 -1.43 4.30
C GLU A 44 2.69 -2.09 3.27
N PRO A 45 2.61 -3.42 3.08
CA PRO A 45 3.22 -4.07 1.94
C PRO A 45 2.48 -3.70 0.66
N SER A 46 3.25 -3.49 -0.40
CA SER A 46 2.71 -3.15 -1.70
C SER A 46 3.48 -3.77 -2.84
N TYR A 47 2.78 -4.21 -3.87
CA TYR A 47 3.35 -4.84 -5.04
C TYR A 47 3.05 -4.02 -6.28
N GLY A 48 4.08 -3.58 -6.98
CA GLY A 48 3.95 -2.84 -8.23
C GLY A 48 4.10 -3.77 -9.43
N LEU A 49 3.03 -4.01 -10.19
CA LEU A 49 3.05 -4.80 -11.42
C LEU A 49 4.01 -4.22 -12.48
N GLY A 50 4.08 -2.89 -12.57
CA GLY A 50 4.94 -2.20 -13.52
C GLY A 50 6.44 -2.35 -13.20
N LYS A 51 6.80 -2.33 -11.92
CA LYS A 51 8.17 -2.51 -11.44
C LYS A 51 8.53 -3.98 -11.17
N ASN A 52 7.51 -4.84 -11.11
CA ASN A 52 7.61 -6.24 -10.68
C ASN A 52 8.37 -6.38 -9.35
N SER A 53 8.09 -5.51 -8.38
CA SER A 53 8.81 -5.44 -7.11
C SER A 53 7.87 -5.22 -5.93
N TRP A 54 8.30 -5.68 -4.76
CA TRP A 54 7.67 -5.35 -3.48
C TRP A 54 8.22 -4.03 -2.92
N ASP A 55 7.39 -3.35 -2.15
CA ASP A 55 7.68 -2.11 -1.43
C ASP A 55 6.95 -2.19 -0.09
N LEU A 56 7.70 -2.21 1.01
CA LEU A 56 7.17 -2.40 2.35
C LEU A 56 7.33 -1.10 3.16
N ALA A 57 6.22 -0.52 3.57
CA ALA A 57 6.24 0.59 4.52
C ALA A 57 5.81 0.12 5.91
N VAL A 58 6.58 0.49 6.93
CA VAL A 58 6.20 0.31 8.34
C VAL A 58 6.18 1.67 8.98
N ALA A 59 5.04 2.08 9.53
CA ALA A 59 4.95 3.33 10.28
C ALA A 59 4.54 3.05 11.72
N GLN A 60 5.12 3.77 12.65
CA GLN A 60 4.78 3.71 14.06
C GLN A 60 4.32 5.09 14.49
N ARG A 61 3.14 5.18 15.12
CA ARG A 61 2.72 6.43 15.76
C ARG A 61 3.46 6.57 17.08
N VAL A 62 4.15 7.70 17.25
CA VAL A 62 4.88 8.06 18.46
C VAL A 62 4.31 9.43 18.86
N TYR A 63 3.48 9.48 19.92
CA TYR A 63 2.58 10.61 20.20
C TYR A 63 1.56 10.86 19.06
N ASP A 64 0.89 12.02 19.01
CA ASP A 64 -0.03 12.41 17.91
C ASP A 64 0.66 12.51 16.54
N ASP A 65 2.00 12.34 16.48
CA ASP A 65 2.78 12.32 15.26
C ASP A 65 2.97 10.90 14.70
N VAL A 66 2.99 10.80 13.36
CA VAL A 66 3.24 9.55 12.64
C VAL A 66 4.67 9.56 12.11
N VAL A 67 5.51 8.65 12.59
CA VAL A 67 6.85 8.42 12.01
C VAL A 67 6.77 7.22 11.08
N GLY A 68 6.94 7.45 9.78
CA GLY A 68 6.96 6.40 8.76
C GLY A 68 8.38 6.01 8.38
N VAL A 69 8.69 4.70 8.42
CA VAL A 69 9.92 4.13 7.86
C VAL A 69 9.54 3.27 6.66
N GLY A 70 9.85 3.75 5.46
CA GLY A 70 9.75 2.96 4.24
C GLY A 70 11.00 2.10 4.08
N VAL A 71 10.86 0.78 4.05
CA VAL A 71 11.95 -0.13 3.68
C VAL A 71 11.67 -0.64 2.27
N VAL A 72 12.41 -0.13 1.29
CA VAL A 72 12.37 -0.65 -0.08
C VAL A 72 13.27 -1.89 -0.13
N GLU A 73 12.75 -3.03 0.32
CA GLU A 73 13.38 -4.32 0.02
C GLU A 73 12.95 -4.77 -1.37
N GLN A 74 13.88 -4.68 -2.33
CA GLN A 74 13.70 -5.20 -3.68
C GLN A 74 13.97 -6.72 -3.65
N PHE A 75 12.92 -7.51 -3.47
CA PHE A 75 12.93 -8.96 -3.71
C PHE A 75 12.64 -9.28 -5.18
#